data_AF-A0A7W1DRR6-F1
#
_entry.id   AF-A0A7W1DRR6-F1
#
_cell.length_a   1.000
_cell.length_b   1.000
_cell.length_c   1.000
_cell.angle_alpha   90.00
_cell.angle_beta   90.00
_cell.angle_gamma   90.00
#
_symmetry.space_group_name_H-M   'P 1'
#
loop_
_entity.id
_entity.type
_entity.pdbx_description
1 polymer ?
#
loop_
_entity_poly.entity_id
_entity_poly.type
_entity_poly.pdbx_seq_one_letter_code
_entity_poly.pdbx_strand_id
1 'polypeptide(L)'
;MLGRRLRSSRTASTVLPGAGLADHEGLAIETARRSGLDLSPAVLQRLSALYAERSAEIIRLMIARPELRLPLGSHPAATAAEVAHVVREEMALHLSDIIVRRLAIGATGHPGQDVLAACATAAATELGWSEEQKAEEVAAVERIYTIP
;
A
#
# COMPACT_ATOMS: atom_id res chain seq x y z
N MET A 1 -19.56 -26.98 -31.69
CA MET A 1 -18.52 -26.00 -32.11
C MET A 1 -19.14 -24.61 -32.09
N LEU A 2 -18.68 -23.71 -31.21
CA LEU A 2 -19.26 -22.37 -31.05
C LEU A 2 -18.76 -21.41 -32.14
N GLY A 3 -19.59 -21.14 -33.14
CA GLY A 3 -19.33 -20.21 -34.26
C GLY A 3 -19.35 -18.72 -33.88
N ARG A 4 -18.68 -18.33 -32.79
CA ARG A 4 -18.53 -16.91 -32.42
C ARG A 4 -17.20 -16.35 -32.95
N ARG A 5 -17.29 -15.26 -33.70
CA ARG A 5 -16.14 -14.44 -34.10
C ARG A 5 -15.51 -13.83 -32.84
N LEU A 6 -14.22 -14.07 -32.62
CA LEU A 6 -13.46 -13.43 -31.54
C LEU A 6 -13.44 -11.91 -31.78
N ARG A 7 -13.69 -11.12 -30.72
CA ARG A 7 -13.56 -9.66 -30.79
C ARG A 7 -12.09 -9.29 -30.98
N SER A 8 -11.82 -8.15 -31.61
CA SER A 8 -10.47 -7.62 -31.73
C SER A 8 -9.87 -7.32 -30.35
N SER A 9 -8.56 -7.58 -30.20
CA SER A 9 -7.84 -7.20 -28.99
C SER A 9 -7.84 -5.68 -28.83
N ARG A 10 -8.00 -5.22 -27.58
CA ARG A 10 -7.94 -3.79 -27.21
C ARG A 10 -6.79 -3.47 -26.25
N THR A 11 -5.95 -4.44 -25.91
CA THR A 11 -4.92 -4.28 -24.86
C THR A 11 -3.89 -3.19 -25.18
N ALA A 12 -3.70 -2.84 -26.46
CA ALA A 12 -2.84 -1.73 -26.86
C ALA A 12 -3.41 -0.34 -26.54
N SER A 13 -4.72 -0.22 -26.27
CA SER A 13 -5.40 1.06 -25.99
C SER A 13 -6.24 1.06 -24.70
N THR A 14 -6.35 -0.07 -24.01
CA THR A 14 -6.92 -0.13 -22.67
C THR A 14 -5.96 0.51 -21.68
N VAL A 15 -6.42 1.54 -20.99
CA VAL A 15 -5.67 2.19 -19.90
C VAL A 15 -5.45 1.19 -18.77
N LEU A 16 -4.24 1.18 -18.22
CA LEU A 16 -3.92 0.34 -17.06
C LEU A 16 -4.62 0.90 -15.81
N PRO A 17 -5.00 0.03 -14.84
CA PRO A 17 -5.57 0.49 -13.58
C PRO A 17 -4.71 1.57 -12.93
N GLY A 18 -5.33 2.69 -12.57
CA GLY A 18 -4.66 3.83 -11.92
C GLY A 18 -3.93 4.83 -12.84
N ALA A 19 -3.96 4.64 -14.17
CA ALA A 19 -3.26 5.49 -15.15
C ALA A 19 -4.22 6.31 -16.06
N GLY A 20 -5.45 6.55 -15.64
CA GLY A 20 -6.47 7.33 -16.35
C GLY A 20 -6.40 8.85 -16.13
N LEU A 21 -5.66 9.32 -15.13
CA LEU A 21 -5.44 10.73 -14.82
C LEU A 21 -3.96 11.11 -15.00
N ALA A 22 -3.69 12.35 -15.39
CA ALA A 22 -2.32 12.83 -15.57
C ALA A 22 -1.74 13.48 -14.30
N ASP A 23 -2.60 14.13 -13.49
CA ASP A 23 -2.19 14.85 -12.28
C ASP A 23 -2.70 14.14 -11.02
N HIS A 24 -1.98 13.09 -10.61
CA HIS A 24 -2.32 12.31 -9.42
C HIS A 24 -1.99 13.06 -8.12
N GLU A 25 -0.98 13.93 -8.13
CA GLU A 25 -0.58 14.71 -6.95
C GLU A 25 -1.64 15.76 -6.61
N GLY A 26 -2.13 16.50 -7.61
CA GLY A 26 -3.24 17.43 -7.43
C GLY A 26 -4.50 16.74 -6.90
N LEU A 27 -4.81 15.52 -7.38
CA LEU A 27 -5.92 14.72 -6.87
C LEU A 27 -5.75 14.37 -5.37
N ALA A 28 -4.57 13.91 -4.96
CA ALA A 28 -4.31 13.55 -3.56
C ALA A 28 -4.43 14.77 -2.65
N ILE A 29 -3.80 15.89 -3.02
CA ILE A 29 -3.86 17.16 -2.27
C ILE A 29 -5.31 17.64 -2.12
N GLU A 30 -6.06 17.69 -3.23
CA GLU A 30 -7.44 18.15 -3.21
C GLU A 30 -8.34 17.22 -2.39
N THR A 31 -8.11 15.91 -2.45
CA THR A 31 -8.86 14.93 -1.66
C THR A 31 -8.62 15.13 -0.17
N ALA A 32 -7.37 15.30 0.25
CA ALA A 32 -7.02 15.56 1.65
C ALA A 32 -7.66 16.89 2.12
N ARG A 33 -7.51 17.95 1.33
CA ARG A 33 -8.06 19.28 1.62
C ARG A 33 -9.57 19.28 1.77
N ARG A 34 -10.31 18.71 0.81
CA ARG A 34 -11.79 18.64 0.85
C ARG A 34 -12.31 17.88 2.06
N SER A 35 -11.52 16.93 2.53
CA SER A 35 -11.87 16.08 3.65
C SER A 35 -11.45 16.66 5.00
N GLY A 36 -10.77 17.81 5.02
CA GLY A 36 -10.22 18.41 6.24
C GLY A 36 -9.12 17.57 6.90
N LEU A 37 -8.46 16.69 6.14
CA LEU A 37 -7.35 15.89 6.64
C LEU A 37 -6.03 16.60 6.34
N ASP A 38 -5.32 16.98 7.40
CA ASP A 38 -3.98 17.53 7.29
C ASP A 38 -2.95 16.40 7.18
N LEU A 39 -2.31 16.28 6.02
CA LEU A 39 -1.27 15.29 5.74
C LEU A 39 0.02 16.02 5.38
N SER A 40 1.15 15.47 5.84
CA SER A 40 2.44 16.05 5.48
C SER A 40 2.68 15.95 3.97
N PRO A 41 3.43 16.89 3.37
CA PRO A 41 3.79 16.82 1.95
C PRO A 41 4.47 15.49 1.58
N ALA A 42 5.28 14.92 2.47
CA ALA A 42 5.95 13.65 2.25
C ALA A 42 4.96 12.48 2.10
N VAL A 43 3.90 12.44 2.93
CA VAL A 43 2.84 11.43 2.81
C VAL A 43 2.08 11.61 1.49
N LEU A 44 1.67 12.84 1.15
CA LEU A 44 0.95 13.12 -0.09
C LEU A 44 1.76 12.76 -1.33
N GLN A 45 3.05 13.13 -1.37
CA GLN A 45 3.95 12.79 -2.45
C GLN A 45 4.11 11.28 -2.59
N ARG A 46 4.31 10.56 -1.48
CA ARG A 46 4.43 9.09 -1.49
C ARG A 46 3.17 8.42 -2.00
N LEU A 47 1.99 8.82 -1.49
CA LEU A 47 0.72 8.23 -1.90
C LEU A 47 0.46 8.44 -3.39
N SER A 48 0.76 9.65 -3.89
CA SER A 48 0.60 9.99 -5.30
C SER A 48 1.57 9.21 -6.19
N ALA A 49 2.83 9.09 -5.77
CA ALA A 49 3.86 8.40 -6.54
C ALA A 49 3.65 6.88 -6.63
N LEU A 50 3.15 6.24 -5.56
CA LEU A 50 2.97 4.78 -5.53
C LEU A 50 1.59 4.32 -5.99
N TYR A 51 0.54 5.07 -5.66
CA TYR A 51 -0.84 4.61 -5.87
C TYR A 51 -1.61 5.43 -6.91
N ALA A 52 -1.02 6.52 -7.42
CA ALA A 52 -1.62 7.35 -8.46
C ALA A 52 -3.05 7.76 -8.06
N GLU A 53 -4.06 7.42 -8.86
CA GLU A 53 -5.48 7.73 -8.57
C GLU A 53 -6.01 7.09 -7.29
N ARG A 54 -5.46 5.95 -6.90
CA ARG A 54 -5.87 5.22 -5.69
C ARG A 54 -5.41 5.92 -4.41
N SER A 55 -4.53 6.91 -4.50
CA SER A 55 -4.22 7.81 -3.37
C SER A 55 -5.48 8.42 -2.75
N ALA A 56 -6.48 8.77 -3.56
CA ALA A 56 -7.74 9.32 -3.07
C ALA A 56 -8.54 8.30 -2.24
N GLU A 57 -8.47 7.01 -2.57
CA GLU A 57 -9.11 5.94 -1.81
C GLU A 57 -8.40 5.70 -0.48
N ILE A 58 -7.06 5.74 -0.48
CA ILE A 58 -6.26 5.63 0.73
C ILE A 58 -6.54 6.80 1.68
N ILE A 59 -6.64 8.02 1.16
CA ILE A 59 -7.01 9.19 1.97
C ILE A 59 -8.42 9.04 2.54
N ARG A 60 -9.39 8.57 1.75
CA ARG A 60 -10.75 8.24 2.24
C ARG A 60 -10.72 7.18 3.34
N LEU A 61 -9.86 6.17 3.21
CA LEU A 61 -9.67 5.14 4.22
C LEU A 61 -9.11 5.73 5.53
N MET A 62 -8.13 6.64 5.46
CA MET A 62 -7.60 7.37 6.61
C MET A 62 -8.66 8.22 7.32
N ILE A 63 -9.63 8.76 6.58
CA ILE A 63 -10.74 9.53 7.17
C ILE A 63 -11.68 8.61 7.94
N ALA A 64 -12.11 7.51 7.31
CA ALA A 64 -13.02 6.54 7.90
C ALA A 64 -12.42 5.84 9.13
N ARG A 65 -11.10 5.65 9.15
CA ARG A 65 -10.36 4.92 10.19
C ARG A 65 -9.13 5.73 10.64
N PRO A 66 -9.29 6.63 11.63
CA PRO A 66 -8.21 7.50 12.08
C PRO A 66 -6.95 6.75 12.56
N GLU A 67 -7.09 5.52 13.05
CA GLU A 67 -5.97 4.66 13.45
C GLU A 67 -5.05 4.30 12.27
N LEU A 68 -5.54 4.34 11.03
CA LEU A 68 -4.74 4.07 9.84
C LEU A 68 -3.84 5.24 9.43
N ARG A 69 -3.97 6.39 10.10
CA ARG A 69 -3.08 7.56 9.89
C ARG A 69 -1.73 7.39 10.57
N LEU A 70 -1.59 6.40 11.45
CA LEU A 70 -0.37 6.17 12.18
C LEU A 70 0.81 5.89 11.22
N PRO A 71 1.99 6.46 11.49
CA PRO A 71 3.18 6.15 10.71
C PRO A 71 3.60 4.70 10.94
N LEU A 72 4.25 4.10 9.94
CA LEU A 72 4.86 2.78 10.05
C LEU A 72 6.23 2.92 10.72
N GLY A 73 6.25 2.88 12.05
CA GLY A 73 7.47 3.02 12.85
C GLY A 73 8.15 4.37 12.57
N SER A 74 9.46 4.33 12.34
CA SER A 74 10.29 5.48 12.00
C SER A 74 10.27 5.87 10.52
N HIS A 75 9.50 5.21 9.66
CA HIS A 75 9.46 5.55 8.23
C HIS A 75 8.89 6.97 8.03
N PRO A 76 9.54 7.83 7.21
CA PRO A 76 9.24 9.27 7.15
C PRO A 76 7.86 9.63 6.58
N ALA A 77 7.26 8.74 5.79
CA ALA A 77 6.04 9.04 5.03
C ALA A 77 5.05 7.88 4.92
N ALA A 78 5.38 6.70 5.44
CA ALA A 78 4.56 5.51 5.20
C ALA A 78 3.57 5.33 6.34
N THR A 79 2.36 4.88 6.03
CA THR A 79 1.25 4.84 7.00
C THR A 79 0.53 3.50 6.99
N ALA A 80 -0.12 3.17 8.11
CA ALA A 80 -0.93 1.95 8.22
C ALA A 80 -2.05 1.87 7.17
N ALA A 81 -2.52 3.01 6.64
CA ALA A 81 -3.49 3.05 5.55
C ALA A 81 -2.99 2.39 4.26
N GLU A 82 -1.69 2.50 3.96
CA GLU A 82 -1.09 1.80 2.81
C GLU A 82 -1.17 0.29 2.99
N VAL A 83 -0.83 -0.21 4.18
CA VAL A 83 -0.92 -1.64 4.51
C VAL A 83 -2.36 -2.14 4.34
N ALA A 84 -3.33 -1.41 4.89
CA ALA A 84 -4.74 -1.77 4.76
C ALA A 84 -5.22 -1.75 3.29
N HIS A 85 -4.77 -0.78 2.50
CA HIS A 85 -5.10 -0.73 1.08
C HIS A 85 -4.53 -1.93 0.32
N VAL A 86 -3.25 -2.24 0.49
CA VAL A 86 -2.62 -3.33 -0.29
C VAL A 86 -3.12 -4.72 0.14
N VAL A 87 -3.53 -4.88 1.40
CA VAL A 87 -4.20 -6.11 1.85
C VAL A 87 -5.54 -6.27 1.14
N ARG A 88 -6.38 -5.22 1.13
CA ARG A 88 -7.76 -5.28 0.65
C ARG A 88 -7.88 -5.28 -0.86
N GLU A 89 -7.19 -4.35 -1.51
CA GLU A 89 -7.34 -4.07 -2.94
C GLU A 89 -6.28 -4.76 -3.79
N GLU A 90 -5.18 -5.19 -3.16
CA GLU A 90 -4.04 -5.76 -3.86
C GLU A 90 -3.66 -7.18 -3.42
N MET A 91 -4.46 -7.79 -2.54
CA MET A 91 -4.29 -9.16 -2.05
C MET A 91 -2.91 -9.45 -1.44
N ALA A 92 -2.31 -8.47 -0.77
CA ALA A 92 -1.04 -8.67 -0.07
C ALA A 92 -1.27 -9.48 1.22
N LEU A 93 -1.24 -10.80 1.12
CA LEU A 93 -1.56 -11.73 2.22
C LEU A 93 -0.36 -12.11 3.10
N HIS A 94 0.85 -11.67 2.74
CA HIS A 94 2.08 -11.96 3.48
C HIS A 94 2.86 -10.66 3.72
N LEU A 95 3.54 -10.57 4.86
CA LEU A 95 4.28 -9.37 5.25
C LEU A 95 5.43 -9.07 4.28
N SER A 96 6.04 -10.11 3.71
CA SER A 96 7.05 -9.98 2.66
C SER A 96 6.51 -9.34 1.37
N ASP A 97 5.27 -9.63 0.96
CA ASP A 97 4.63 -8.98 -0.19
C ASP A 97 4.42 -7.49 0.10
N ILE A 98 3.85 -7.20 1.28
CA ILE A 98 3.56 -5.83 1.74
C ILE A 98 4.84 -4.98 1.69
N ILE A 99 5.92 -5.41 2.34
CA ILE A 99 7.12 -4.59 2.53
C ILE A 99 7.97 -4.48 1.25
N VAL A 100 8.20 -5.62 0.58
CA VAL A 100 9.19 -5.69 -0.50
C VAL A 100 8.58 -5.31 -1.85
N ARG A 101 7.35 -5.76 -2.12
CA ARG A 101 6.73 -5.63 -3.46
C ARG A 101 5.75 -4.47 -3.54
N ARG A 102 4.92 -4.23 -2.52
CA ARG A 102 3.83 -3.22 -2.60
C ARG A 102 4.24 -1.85 -2.09
N LEU A 103 4.82 -1.78 -0.89
CA LEU A 103 5.19 -0.51 -0.27
C LEU A 103 6.61 -0.07 -0.66
N ALA A 104 7.43 -0.99 -1.17
CA ALA A 104 8.84 -0.78 -1.53
C ALA A 104 9.71 -0.20 -0.38
N ILE A 105 9.25 -0.31 0.86
CA ILE A 105 9.97 0.21 2.05
C ILE A 105 11.23 -0.61 2.32
N GLY A 106 11.25 -1.86 1.89
CA GLY A 106 12.40 -2.75 2.00
C GLY A 106 13.26 -2.86 0.73
N ALA A 107 13.05 -2.00 -0.27
CA ALA A 107 13.70 -2.14 -1.58
C ALA A 107 15.21 -1.80 -1.55
N THR A 108 15.64 -0.90 -0.66
CA THR A 108 17.03 -0.45 -0.52
C THR A 108 17.77 -1.13 0.63
N GLY A 109 17.18 -2.16 1.23
CA GLY A 109 17.74 -2.87 2.38
C GLY A 109 16.71 -3.11 3.48
N HIS A 110 17.19 -3.59 4.63
CA HIS A 110 16.33 -3.87 5.79
C HIS A 110 15.68 -2.57 6.30
N PRO A 111 14.34 -2.49 6.42
CA PRO A 111 13.65 -1.23 6.70
C PRO A 111 13.73 -0.76 8.16
N GLY A 112 14.17 -1.64 9.06
CA GLY A 112 14.24 -1.38 10.50
C GLY A 112 13.21 -2.21 11.27
N GLN A 113 13.57 -2.64 12.48
CA GLN A 113 12.77 -3.55 13.30
C GLN A 113 11.42 -2.93 13.71
N ASP A 114 11.42 -1.65 14.03
CA ASP A 114 10.23 -0.88 14.40
C ASP A 114 9.26 -0.72 13.21
N VAL A 115 9.79 -0.48 12.00
CA VAL A 115 8.99 -0.41 10.77
C VAL A 115 8.38 -1.78 10.44
N LEU A 116 9.17 -2.86 10.55
CA LEU A 116 8.67 -4.24 10.39
C LEU A 116 7.53 -4.55 11.36
N ALA A 117 7.72 -4.24 12.65
CA ALA A 117 6.73 -4.49 13.68
C ALA A 117 5.44 -3.69 13.46
N ALA A 118 5.55 -2.42 13.01
CA ALA A 118 4.41 -1.58 12.69
C ALA A 118 3.62 -2.12 11.48
N CYS A 119 4.32 -2.52 10.40
CA CYS A 119 3.71 -3.17 9.25
C CYS A 119 3.00 -4.48 9.65
N ALA A 120 3.65 -5.31 10.45
CA ALA A 120 3.10 -6.58 10.92
C ALA A 120 1.84 -6.38 11.76
N THR A 121 1.83 -5.37 12.63
CA THR A 121 0.66 -5.03 13.46
C THR A 121 -0.51 -4.54 12.60
N ALA A 122 -0.24 -3.68 11.61
CA ALA A 122 -1.27 -3.21 10.69
C ALA A 122 -1.83 -4.37 9.84
N ALA A 123 -0.98 -5.24 9.31
CA ALA A 123 -1.38 -6.41 8.53
C ALA A 123 -2.19 -7.41 9.38
N ALA A 124 -1.74 -7.69 10.60
CA ALA A 124 -2.45 -8.57 11.53
C ALA A 124 -3.86 -8.06 11.85
N THR A 125 -4.03 -6.75 12.00
CA THR A 125 -5.35 -6.13 12.23
C THR A 125 -6.29 -6.35 11.04
N GLU A 126 -5.79 -6.32 9.81
CA GLU A 126 -6.60 -6.49 8.61
C GLU A 126 -6.88 -7.95 8.26
N LEU A 127 -5.91 -8.84 8.49
CA LEU A 127 -5.97 -10.26 8.11
C LEU A 127 -6.40 -11.18 9.26
N GLY A 128 -6.49 -10.65 10.48
CA GLY A 128 -6.84 -11.41 11.68
C GLY A 128 -5.76 -12.39 12.11
N TRP A 129 -4.47 -12.03 11.93
CA TRP A 129 -3.37 -12.89 12.35
C TRP A 129 -3.29 -13.01 13.86
N SER A 130 -2.94 -14.21 14.33
CA SER A 130 -2.53 -14.41 15.72
C SER A 130 -1.13 -13.82 15.97
N GLU A 131 -0.73 -13.72 17.24
CA GLU A 131 0.62 -13.27 17.60
C GLU A 131 1.69 -14.23 17.07
N GLU A 132 1.41 -15.53 17.03
CA GLU A 132 2.29 -16.55 16.46
C GLU A 132 2.45 -16.34 14.95
N GLN A 133 1.35 -16.17 14.21
CA GLN A 133 1.39 -15.91 12.77
C GLN A 133 2.13 -14.60 12.46
N LYS A 134 1.91 -13.55 13.25
CA LYS A 134 2.62 -12.28 13.11
C LYS A 134 4.14 -12.48 13.29
N ALA A 135 4.56 -13.26 14.27
CA ALA A 135 5.97 -13.57 14.50
C ALA A 135 6.58 -14.40 13.34
N GLU A 136 5.84 -15.38 12.82
CA GLU A 136 6.25 -16.18 11.65
C GLU A 136 6.45 -15.31 10.40
N GLU A 137 5.52 -14.38 10.15
CA GLU A 137 5.59 -13.44 9.03
C GLU A 137 6.77 -12.46 9.17
N VAL A 138 7.02 -11.93 10.37
CA VAL A 138 8.21 -11.09 10.63
C VAL A 138 9.49 -11.90 10.36
N ALA A 139 9.61 -13.11 10.92
CA ALA A 139 10.76 -13.97 10.67
C ALA A 139 10.94 -14.35 9.19
N ALA A 140 9.84 -14.41 8.42
CA ALA A 140 9.91 -14.63 6.98
C ALA A 140 10.53 -13.44 6.23
N VAL A 141 10.24 -12.21 6.66
CA VAL A 141 10.85 -11.00 6.10
C VAL A 141 12.32 -10.89 6.48
N GLU A 142 12.68 -11.18 7.74
CA GLU A 142 14.08 -11.15 8.21
C GLU A 142 15.00 -12.04 7.35
N ARG A 143 14.51 -13.21 6.96
CA ARG A 143 15.25 -14.15 6.11
C ARG A 143 15.56 -13.60 4.71
N ILE A 144 14.83 -12.60 4.22
CA ILE A 144 15.10 -11.94 2.93
C ILE A 144 16.36 -11.07 3.03
N TYR A 145 16.63 -10.49 4.20
CA TYR A 145 17.74 -9.56 4.42
C TYR A 145 18.97 -10.19 5.07
N THR A 146 18.87 -11.46 5.47
CA THR A 146 20.02 -12.22 5.96
C THR A 146 20.85 -12.70 4.77
N ILE A 147 22.04 -12.12 4.58
CA ILE A 147 23.01 -12.58 3.59
C ILE A 147 23.81 -13.73 4.22
N PRO A 148 24.06 -14.86 3.52
CA PRO A 148 24.96 -15.91 4.00
C PRO A 148 26.41 -15.44 4.19
#